data_AF-A0A2A3D1M9-F1
#
_entry.id   AF-A0A2A3D1M9-F1
#
_cell.length_a   1.000
_cell.length_b   1.000
_cell.length_c   1.000
_cell.angle_alpha   90.00
_cell.angle_beta   90.00
_cell.angle_gamma   90.00
#
_symmetry.space_group_name_H-M   'P 1'
#
loop_
_entity.id
_entity.type
_entity.pdbx_description
1 polymer ?
#
loop_
_entity_poly.entity_id
_entity_poly.type
_entity_poly.pdbx_seq_one_letter_code
_entity_poly.pdbx_strand_id
1 'polypeptide(L)' 'MANRYALRIDEPNSWTVFDIFTGQPAEFEKKMMVSIKTRRAEKIVGELNIQDAKRREKAGRQS' A
#
# COMPACT_ATOMS: atom_id res chain seq x y z
N MET A 1 -14.31 -4.34 3.20
CA MET A 1 -13.03 -5.03 3.49
C MET A 1 -12.04 -4.01 4.00
N ALA A 2 -11.24 -4.36 5.02
CA ALA A 2 -10.21 -3.47 5.53
C ALA A 2 -9.05 -3.32 4.53
N ASN A 3 -8.48 -2.11 4.47
CA ASN A 3 -7.30 -1.78 3.67
C ASN A 3 -6.09 -2.61 4.15
N ARG A 4 -5.28 -3.11 3.20
CA ARG A 4 -4.05 -3.87 3.48
C ARG A 4 -2.83 -2.97 3.61
N TYR A 5 -2.82 -1.85 2.89
CA TYR A 5 -1.67 -0.96 2.85
C TYR A 5 -1.97 0.33 3.60
N ALA A 6 -0.98 0.81 4.34
CA ALA A 6 -1.05 2.03 5.14
C ALA A 6 0.23 2.87 4.98
N LEU A 7 0.18 4.09 5.51
CA LEU A 7 1.30 5.03 5.51
C LEU A 7 1.95 5.09 6.89
N ARG A 8 3.28 5.06 6.94
CA ARG A 8 4.08 5.31 8.14
C ARG A 8 5.06 6.45 7.86
N ILE A 9 5.27 7.33 8.82
CA ILE A 9 6.29 8.37 8.76
C ILE A 9 7.62 7.71 9.14
N ASP A 10 8.62 7.84 8.27
CA ASP A 10 9.98 7.36 8.56
C ASP A 10 10.90 8.54 8.96
N GLU A 11 10.76 9.69 8.29
CA GLU A 11 11.50 10.93 8.56
C GLU A 11 10.55 12.14 8.37
N PRO A 12 10.92 13.35 8.83
CA PRO A 12 10.14 14.55 8.53
C PRO A 12 9.86 14.66 7.01
N ASN A 13 8.58 14.76 6.64
CA ASN A 13 8.09 14.82 5.25
C ASN A 13 8.35 13.57 4.38
N SER A 14 8.71 12.44 4.98
CA SER A 14 9.03 11.20 4.29
C SER A 14 8.16 10.05 4.78
N TRP A 15 7.53 9.35 3.84
CA TRP A 15 6.56 8.30 4.13
C TRP A 15 6.99 6.98 3.52
N THR A 16 6.62 5.91 4.20
CA THR A 16 6.68 4.54 3.70
C THR A 16 5.27 3.99 3.55
N VAL A 17 4.99 3.41 2.39
CA VAL A 17 3.80 2.59 2.21
C VAL A 17 4.16 1.19 2.67
N PHE A 18 3.42 0.63 3.62
CA PHE A 18 3.70 -0.70 4.17
C PHE A 18 2.45 -1.55 4.21
N ASP A 19 2.65 -2.87 4.18
CA ASP A 19 1.59 -3.86 4.38
C ASP A 19 1.34 -4.03 5.89
N ILE A 20 0.09 -3.82 6.33
CA ILE A 20 -0.27 -3.89 7.75
C ILE A 20 -0.13 -5.29 8.35
N PHE A 21 -0.18 -6.34 7.53
CA PHE A 21 -0.10 -7.72 8.02
C PHE A 21 1.34 -8.20 8.18
N THR A 22 2.25 -7.73 7.33
CA THR A 22 3.66 -8.15 7.38
C THR A 22 4.58 -7.11 8.00
N GLY A 23 4.13 -5.86 8.09
CA GLY A 23 4.95 -4.71 8.48
C GLY A 23 6.01 -4.32 7.45
N GLN A 24 6.08 -5.01 6.30
CA GLN A 24 7.10 -4.78 5.29
C GLN A 24 6.71 -3.63 4.35
N PRO A 25 7.69 -2.88 3.83
CA PRO A 25 7.45 -1.91 2.78
C PRO A 25 6.78 -2.55 1.56
N ALA A 26 5.82 -1.85 0.97
CA ALA A 26 5.17 -2.29 -0.25
C ALA A 26 6.10 -2.09 -1.45
N GLU A 27 6.06 -3.04 -2.39
CA GLU A 27 6.68 -2.88 -3.70
C GLU A 27 5.65 -2.30 -4.68
N PHE A 28 6.05 -1.26 -5.41
CA PHE A 28 5.23 -0.65 -6.46
C PHE A 28 6.13 -0.25 -7.64
N GLU A 29 5.75 -0.60 -8.88
CA GLU A 29 6.57 -0.37 -10.08
C GLU A 29 8.02 -0.89 -9.94
N LYS A 30 8.21 -2.06 -9.32
CA LYS A 30 9.52 -2.68 -9.05
C LYS A 30 10.43 -1.88 -8.11
N LYS A 31 9.86 -0.99 -7.29
CA LYS A 31 10.58 -0.19 -6.29
C LYS A 31 9.95 -0.36 -4.93
N MET A 32 10.78 -0.39 -3.89
CA MET A 32 10.31 -0.33 -2.50
C MET A 32 9.78 1.07 -2.21
N MET A 33 8.58 1.15 -1.66
CA MET A 33 7.89 2.41 -1.35
C MET A 33 8.34 2.96 -0.01
N VAL A 34 9.63 3.27 0.06
CA VAL A 34 10.28 3.87 1.22
C VAL A 34 10.76 5.28 0.91
N SER A 35 10.78 6.12 1.94
CA SER A 35 11.26 7.50 1.87
C SER A 35 10.65 8.34 0.74
N ILE A 36 9.33 8.23 0.53
CA ILE A 36 8.61 8.96 -0.53
C ILE A 36 7.81 10.15 0.02
N LYS A 37 7.66 11.19 -0.82
CA LYS A 37 6.89 12.40 -0.47
C LYS A 37 5.41 12.08 -0.25
N THR A 38 4.77 12.81 0.67
CA THR A 38 3.36 12.65 1.09
C THR A 38 2.40 12.42 -0.08
N ARG A 39 2.35 13.35 -1.06
CA ARG A 39 1.42 13.25 -2.20
C ARG A 39 1.60 11.97 -3.02
N ARG A 40 2.84 11.50 -3.17
CA ARG A 40 3.13 10.25 -3.88
C ARG A 40 2.70 9.05 -3.05
N ALA A 41 2.97 9.09 -1.74
CA ALA A 41 2.59 8.03 -0.80
C ALA A 41 1.07 7.83 -0.75
N GLU A 42 0.30 8.92 -0.63
CA GLU A 42 -1.17 8.92 -0.64
C GLU A 42 -1.76 8.32 -1.93
N LYS A 43 -1.17 8.65 -3.08
CA LYS A 43 -1.59 8.07 -4.35
C LYS A 43 -1.36 6.56 -4.38
N ILE A 44 -0.15 6.12 -4.00
CA ILE A 44 0.26 4.72 -4.09
C ILE A 44 -0.51 3.84 -3.11
N VAL A 45 -0.71 4.30 -1.86
CA VAL A 45 -1.50 3.55 -0.88
C VAL A 45 -2.96 3.37 -1.34
N GLY A 46 -3.53 4.36 -2.01
CA GLY A 46 -4.86 4.27 -2.61
C GLY A 46 -4.92 3.23 -3.72
N GLU A 47 -3.98 3.28 -4.67
CA GLU A 47 -3.92 2.33 -5.79
C GLU A 47 -3.74 0.88 -5.33
N LEU A 48 -2.82 0.65 -4.39
CA LEU A 48 -2.56 -0.69 -3.86
C LEU A 48 -3.77 -1.27 -3.12
N ASN A 49 -4.50 -0.45 -2.35
CA ASN A 49 -5.72 -0.90 -1.66
C ASN A 49 -6.87 -1.19 -2.64
N ILE A 50 -7.02 -0.40 -3.71
CA ILE A 50 -8.00 -0.67 -4.77
C ILE A 50 -7.67 -1.99 -5.48
N GLN A 51 -6.39 -2.23 -5.81
CA GLN A 51 -5.94 -3.48 -6.43
C GLN A 51 -6.17 -4.68 -5.52
N ASP A 52 -5.86 -4.57 -4.22
CA ASP A 52 -6.09 -5.64 -3.26
C ASP A 52 -7.58 -5.94 -3.08
N ALA A 53 -8.44 -4.91 -3.01
CA ALA A 53 -9.89 -5.07 -2.95
C ALA A 53 -10.43 -5.82 -4.17
N LYS A 54 -10.03 -5.43 -5.39
CA LYS A 54 -10.42 -6.13 -6.63
C LYS A 54 -9.95 -7.58 -6.66
N ARG A 55 -8.73 -7.85 -6.19
CA ARG A 55 -8.18 -9.22 -6.11
C ARG A 55 -8.99 -10.08 -5.15
N ARG A 56 -9.36 -9.57 -3.97
CA ARG A 56 -10.19 -10.29 -2.99
C ARG A 56 -11.60 -10.53 -3.48
N GLU A 57 -12.19 -9.55 -4.15
CA GLU A 57 -13.52 -9.70 -4.76
C GLU A 57 -13.52 -10.79 -5.84
N LYS A 58 -12.49 -10.85 -6.69
CA LYS A 58 -12.35 -11.92 -7.69
C LYS A 58 -12.18 -13.30 -7.04
N ALA A 59 -11.35 -13.41 -6.00
CA ALA A 59 -11.15 -14.67 -5.28
C ALA A 59 -12.44 -15.16 -4.61
N GLY A 60 -13.22 -14.26 -3.99
CA GLY A 60 -14.50 -14.60 -3.37
C GLY A 60 -15.64 -14.89 -4.37
N ARG A 61 -15.48 -14.53 -5.65
CA ARG A 61 -16.41 -14.93 -6.73
C ARG A 61 -16.11 -16.31 -7.32
N GLN A 62 -14.93 -16.87 -7.05
CA GLN A 62 -14.53 -18.20 -7.55
C GLN A 62 -14.73 -19.32 -6.52
N SER A 63 -15.23 -18.98 -5.33
CA SER A 63 -15.55 -19.89 -4.23
C SER A 63 -17.03 -20.24 -4.17
#